data_AF-A0A9E3DTJ8-F1
#
_entry.id   AF-A0A9E3DTJ8-F1
#
_cell.length_a   1.000
_cell.length_b   1.000
_cell.length_c   1.000
_cell.angle_alpha   90.00
_cell.angle_beta   90.00
_cell.angle_gamma   90.00
#
_symmetry.space_group_name_H-M   'P 1'
#
loop_
_entity.id
_entity.type
_entity.pdbx_description
1 polymer ?
#
loop_
_entity_poly.entity_id
_entity_poly.type
_entity_poly.pdbx_seq_one_letter_code
_entity_poly.pdbx_strand_id
1 'polypeptide(L)'
;FARVAMVVGGRLAALASASGGGALPWLAGACAGLLAAVLIAISIPLASSRIDDARAAKPTADQAVRILNQLFDAVKAVGGHDAVFPCKSSVVAVNHGVQTPLAWPLRVTLERVRTALHGPGLDFIGPHNSVDGGPAPVSAKLTVHQQIAQVGVWRVVRVLAPGDPANACVGR
;
A
#
# COMPACT_ATOMS: atom_id res chain seq x y z
N PHE A 1 -4.28 6.29 -22.70
CA PHE A 1 -5.21 7.36 -23.06
C PHE A 1 -4.58 8.48 -23.89
N ALA A 2 -3.41 9.02 -23.52
CA ALA A 2 -2.74 10.09 -24.29
C ALA A 2 -2.40 9.74 -25.77
N ARG A 3 -2.06 8.48 -26.06
CA ARG A 3 -1.70 8.05 -27.43
C ARG A 3 -2.90 7.91 -28.39
N VAL A 4 -4.10 7.72 -27.87
CA VAL A 4 -5.32 7.59 -28.69
C VAL A 4 -5.81 8.98 -29.12
N ALA A 5 -5.69 9.99 -28.25
CA ALA A 5 -6.03 11.38 -28.56
C ALA A 5 -5.18 11.97 -29.69
N MET A 6 -3.89 11.60 -29.76
CA MET A 6 -2.94 12.16 -30.72
C MET A 6 -3.20 11.66 -32.16
N VAL A 7 -3.64 10.41 -32.34
CA VAL A 7 -3.94 9.83 -33.67
C VAL A 7 -5.25 10.37 -34.25
N VAL A 8 -6.23 10.69 -33.40
CA VAL A 8 -7.51 11.27 -33.84
C VAL A 8 -7.34 12.74 -34.25
N GLY A 9 -6.50 13.50 -33.54
CA GLY A 9 -6.17 14.89 -33.90
C GLY A 9 -5.46 15.02 -35.25
N GLY A 10 -4.55 14.10 -35.57
CA GLY A 10 -3.80 14.13 -36.84
C GLY A 10 -4.64 13.82 -38.09
N ARG A 11 -5.69 12.99 -37.96
CA ARG A 11 -6.55 12.62 -39.10
C ARG A 11 -7.62 13.65 -39.43
N LEU A 12 -8.09 14.42 -38.45
CA LEU A 12 -9.06 15.50 -38.67
C LEU A 12 -8.42 16.71 -39.38
N ALA A 13 -7.15 17.00 -39.11
CA ALA A 13 -6.42 18.07 -39.80
C ALA A 13 -6.18 17.76 -41.29
N ALA A 14 -5.95 16.49 -41.65
CA ALA A 14 -5.70 16.08 -43.03
C ALA A 14 -6.95 16.10 -43.93
N LEU A 15 -8.15 15.91 -43.35
CA LEU A 15 -9.42 15.99 -44.07
C LEU A 15 -9.86 17.44 -44.37
N ALA A 16 -9.38 18.43 -43.61
CA ALA A 16 -9.71 19.84 -43.82
C ALA A 16 -8.93 20.49 -44.99
N SER A 17 -7.80 19.90 -45.41
CA SER A 17 -6.96 20.42 -46.49
C SER A 17 -7.30 19.90 -47.89
N ALA A 18 -8.26 18.96 -48.03
CA ALA A 18 -8.56 18.29 -49.29
C ALA A 18 -9.81 18.81 -50.04
N SER A 19 -10.69 19.60 -49.40
CA SER A 19 -11.87 20.19 -50.05
C SER A 19 -11.61 21.65 -50.41
N GLY A 20 -11.03 21.88 -51.59
CA GLY A 20 -11.12 23.18 -52.26
C GLY A 20 -12.58 23.49 -52.58
N GLY A 21 -13.02 24.71 -52.28
CA GLY A 21 -14.37 25.20 -52.59
C GLY A 21 -15.02 25.88 -51.39
N GLY A 22 -15.26 27.18 -51.51
CA GLY A 22 -15.74 28.04 -50.43
C GLY A 22 -17.01 27.54 -49.74
N ALA A 23 -16.90 27.29 -48.44
CA ALA A 23 -18.00 27.29 -47.50
C ALA A 23 -17.47 27.66 -46.11
N LEU A 24 -17.56 28.96 -45.80
CA LEU A 24 -18.03 29.48 -44.52
C LEU A 24 -17.27 29.04 -43.23
N PRO A 25 -16.27 29.82 -42.75
CA PRO A 25 -15.52 29.55 -41.52
C PRO A 25 -16.37 29.43 -40.23
N TRP A 26 -17.63 29.87 -40.26
CA TRP A 26 -18.57 29.73 -39.14
C TRP A 26 -19.07 28.31 -38.92
N LEU A 27 -19.15 27.47 -39.96
CA LEU A 27 -19.58 26.07 -39.83
C LEU A 27 -18.49 25.19 -39.20
N ALA A 28 -17.22 25.44 -39.52
CA ALA A 28 -16.08 24.77 -38.88
C ALA A 28 -15.97 25.14 -37.38
N GLY A 29 -16.21 26.41 -37.03
CA GLY A 29 -16.28 26.87 -35.64
C GLY A 29 -17.45 26.28 -34.85
N ALA A 30 -18.62 26.16 -35.48
CA ALA A 30 -19.81 25.57 -34.86
C ALA A 30 -19.62 24.07 -34.55
N CYS A 31 -19.05 23.30 -35.50
CA CYS A 31 -18.74 21.88 -35.28
C CYS A 31 -17.69 21.66 -34.19
N ALA A 32 -16.64 22.50 -34.15
CA ALA A 32 -15.62 22.45 -33.11
C ALA A 32 -16.18 22.80 -31.72
N GLY A 33 -17.03 23.83 -31.63
CA GLY A 33 -17.70 24.21 -30.39
C GLY A 33 -18.65 23.14 -29.86
N LEU A 34 -19.40 22.47 -30.75
CA LEU A 34 -20.31 21.39 -30.37
C LEU A 34 -19.53 20.15 -29.89
N LEU A 35 -18.43 19.79 -30.56
CA LEU A 35 -17.56 18.70 -30.12
C LEU A 35 -16.93 19.01 -28.75
N ALA A 36 -16.44 20.23 -28.54
CA ALA A 36 -15.89 20.66 -27.25
C ALA A 36 -16.96 20.61 -26.15
N ALA A 37 -18.18 21.08 -26.42
CA ALA A 37 -19.28 21.02 -25.47
C ALA A 37 -19.66 19.57 -25.10
N VAL A 38 -19.71 18.65 -26.07
CA VAL A 38 -19.96 17.23 -25.84
C VAL A 38 -18.85 16.59 -25.00
N LEU A 39 -17.58 16.88 -25.31
CA LEU A 39 -16.45 16.38 -24.54
C LEU A 39 -16.48 16.90 -23.09
N ILE A 40 -16.81 18.17 -22.88
CA ILE A 40 -16.98 18.76 -21.54
C ILE A 40 -18.16 18.08 -20.82
N ALA A 41 -19.30 17.93 -21.48
CA ALA A 41 -20.50 17.32 -20.91
C ALA A 41 -20.29 15.86 -20.49
N ILE A 42 -19.44 15.10 -21.21
CA ILE A 42 -19.07 13.72 -20.83
C ILE A 42 -17.97 13.71 -19.76
N SER A 43 -17.01 14.64 -19.83
CA SER A 43 -15.87 14.67 -18.91
C SER A 43 -16.26 15.11 -17.50
N ILE A 44 -17.22 16.03 -17.35
CA ILE A 44 -17.64 16.53 -16.03
C ILE A 44 -18.23 15.41 -15.15
N PRO A 45 -19.21 14.60 -15.59
CA PRO A 45 -19.75 13.49 -14.77
C PRO A 45 -18.69 12.42 -14.45
N LEU A 46 -17.79 12.15 -15.40
CA LEU A 46 -16.72 11.19 -15.18
C LEU A 46 -15.69 11.69 -14.17
N ALA A 47 -15.30 12.96 -14.25
CA ALA A 47 -14.38 13.56 -13.29
C ALA A 47 -15.02 13.68 -11.91
N SER A 48 -16.29 14.08 -11.84
CA SER A 48 -17.04 14.24 -10.60
C SER A 48 -17.19 12.91 -9.86
N SER A 49 -17.62 11.85 -10.57
CA SER A 49 -17.74 10.52 -9.95
C SER A 49 -16.39 9.99 -9.41
N ARG A 50 -15.29 10.21 -10.14
CA ARG A 50 -13.94 9.84 -9.65
C ARG A 50 -13.49 10.65 -8.44
N ILE A 51 -13.85 11.94 -8.36
CA ILE A 51 -13.54 12.79 -7.21
C ILE A 51 -14.34 12.32 -5.98
N ASP A 52 -15.62 12.00 -6.17
CA ASP A 52 -16.49 11.53 -5.09
C ASP A 52 -16.02 10.17 -4.58
N ASP A 53 -15.66 9.24 -5.46
CA ASP A 53 -15.04 7.95 -5.10
C ASP A 53 -13.75 8.16 -4.29
N ALA A 54 -12.88 9.07 -4.74
CA ALA A 54 -11.63 9.38 -4.04
C ALA A 54 -11.87 10.00 -2.66
N ARG A 55 -12.87 10.88 -2.54
CA ARG A 55 -13.27 11.46 -1.25
C ARG A 55 -13.87 10.41 -0.32
N ALA A 56 -14.67 9.49 -0.84
CA ALA A 56 -15.24 8.38 -0.08
C ALA A 56 -14.15 7.40 0.41
N ALA A 57 -13.11 7.16 -0.40
CA ALA A 57 -12.00 6.27 -0.04
C ALA A 57 -10.97 6.91 0.92
N LYS A 58 -10.91 8.25 0.98
CA LYS A 58 -9.91 8.99 1.76
C LYS A 58 -9.83 8.58 3.25
N PRO A 59 -10.93 8.45 4.01
CA PRO A 59 -10.85 8.09 5.43
C PRO A 59 -10.19 6.73 5.67
N THR A 60 -10.50 5.74 4.82
CA THR A 60 -9.90 4.40 4.87
C THR A 60 -8.42 4.45 4.54
N ALA A 61 -8.02 5.21 3.53
CA ALA A 61 -6.62 5.40 3.18
C ALA A 61 -5.84 6.10 4.30
N ASP A 62 -6.40 7.17 4.88
CA ASP A 62 -5.79 7.89 5.99
C ASP A 62 -5.64 6.98 7.23
N GLN A 63 -6.61 6.11 7.49
CA GLN A 63 -6.52 5.11 8.55
C GLN A 63 -5.40 4.10 8.28
N ALA A 64 -5.31 3.55 7.08
CA ALA A 64 -4.25 2.62 6.70
C ALA A 64 -2.85 3.27 6.86
N VAL A 65 -2.69 4.52 6.44
CA VAL A 65 -1.44 5.28 6.62
C VAL A 65 -1.13 5.48 8.11
N ARG A 66 -2.13 5.81 8.94
CA ARG A 66 -1.92 5.94 10.40
C ARG A 66 -1.46 4.63 11.03
N ILE A 67 -2.12 3.51 10.70
CA ILE A 67 -1.74 2.19 11.23
C ILE A 67 -0.34 1.81 10.76
N LEU A 68 0.01 2.09 9.50
CA LEU A 68 1.34 1.82 8.97
C LEU A 68 2.43 2.68 9.63
N ASN A 69 2.15 3.96 9.90
CA ASN A 69 3.09 4.80 10.64
C ASN A 69 3.31 4.28 12.06
N GLN A 70 2.25 3.81 12.73
CA GLN A 70 2.37 3.19 14.05
C GLN A 70 3.20 1.90 14.00
N LEU A 71 3.15 1.12 12.91
CA LEU A 71 4.04 -0.04 12.70
C LEU A 71 5.51 0.40 12.66
N PHE A 72 5.80 1.46 11.90
CA PHE A 72 7.17 1.98 11.80
C PHE A 72 7.67 2.54 13.12
N ASP A 73 6.80 3.20 13.89
CA ASP A 73 7.14 3.68 15.21
C ASP A 73 7.29 2.53 16.22
N ALA A 74 6.53 1.43 16.08
CA ALA A 74 6.76 0.20 16.85
C ALA A 74 8.14 -0.40 16.55
N VAL A 75 8.56 -0.43 15.27
CA VAL A 75 9.91 -0.87 14.87
C VAL A 75 10.99 0.01 15.52
N LYS A 76 10.80 1.33 15.54
CA LYS A 76 11.74 2.23 16.23
C LYS A 76 11.74 2.03 17.75
N ALA A 77 10.56 1.83 18.35
CA ALA A 77 10.41 1.64 19.78
C ALA A 77 11.11 0.39 20.29
N VAL A 78 11.18 -0.68 19.49
CA VAL A 78 11.97 -1.87 19.81
C VAL A 78 13.46 -1.71 19.50
N GLY A 79 13.90 -0.60 18.89
CA GLY A 79 15.32 -0.37 18.59
C GLY A 79 15.74 -0.69 17.14
N GLY A 80 14.79 -0.87 16.23
CA GLY A 80 15.06 -1.02 14.79
C GLY A 80 15.67 -2.38 14.41
N HIS A 81 16.44 -2.40 13.32
CA HIS A 81 17.00 -3.63 12.76
C HIS A 81 17.83 -4.43 13.76
N ASP A 82 18.77 -3.79 14.45
CA ASP A 82 19.77 -4.47 15.27
C ASP A 82 19.12 -5.15 16.49
N ALA A 83 18.12 -4.50 17.08
CA ALA A 83 17.37 -5.06 18.19
C ALA A 83 16.42 -6.18 17.77
N VAL A 84 15.82 -6.09 16.57
CA VAL A 84 14.94 -7.14 16.03
C VAL A 84 15.73 -8.36 15.55
N PHE A 85 16.94 -8.15 15.02
CA PHE A 85 17.75 -9.19 14.38
C PHE A 85 19.17 -9.31 14.95
N PRO A 86 19.33 -9.69 16.23
CA PRO A 86 20.65 -9.84 16.85
C PRO A 86 21.51 -10.96 16.21
N CYS A 87 20.88 -11.89 15.49
CA CYS A 87 21.56 -12.96 14.75
C CYS A 87 21.10 -12.98 13.28
N LYS A 88 21.86 -13.66 12.42
CA LYS A 88 21.45 -13.94 11.03
C LYS A 88 20.22 -14.86 10.94
N SER A 89 20.07 -15.77 11.90
CA SER A 89 18.94 -16.70 12.01
C SER A 89 17.69 -16.08 12.63
N SER A 90 17.77 -14.86 13.18
CA SER A 90 16.63 -14.19 13.79
C SER A 90 15.52 -13.99 12.75
N VAL A 91 14.28 -14.24 13.17
CA VAL A 91 13.08 -14.06 12.37
C VAL A 91 12.07 -13.22 13.14
N VAL A 92 11.22 -12.55 12.39
CA VAL A 92 10.09 -11.79 12.91
C VAL A 92 8.82 -12.25 12.21
N ALA A 93 7.68 -12.23 12.91
CA ALA A 93 6.37 -12.44 12.34
C ALA A 93 5.54 -11.16 12.38
N VAL A 94 4.59 -11.04 11.46
CA VAL A 94 3.66 -9.90 11.38
C VAL A 94 2.36 -10.33 10.69
N ASN A 95 1.30 -9.56 10.86
CA ASN A 95 0.05 -9.76 10.13
C ASN A 95 0.31 -9.90 8.61
N HIS A 96 -0.44 -10.79 7.95
CA HIS A 96 -0.14 -11.19 6.58
C HIS A 96 -0.20 -10.03 5.56
N GLY A 97 -1.03 -9.01 5.80
CA GLY A 97 -1.19 -7.87 4.89
C GLY A 97 -0.03 -6.89 4.91
N VAL A 98 0.87 -6.98 5.89
CA VAL A 98 1.92 -5.96 6.11
C VAL A 98 3.35 -6.52 6.16
N GLN A 99 3.58 -7.71 5.58
CA GLN A 99 4.92 -8.31 5.50
C GLN A 99 5.93 -7.40 4.78
N THR A 100 5.57 -6.90 3.60
CA THR A 100 6.39 -5.97 2.82
C THR A 100 6.58 -4.62 3.55
N PRO A 101 5.50 -4.01 4.08
CA PRO A 101 5.65 -2.83 4.92
C PRO A 101 6.58 -3.00 6.11
N LEU A 102 6.60 -4.14 6.81
CA LEU A 102 7.53 -4.36 7.92
C LEU A 102 8.98 -4.59 7.47
N ALA A 103 9.19 -5.27 6.34
CA ALA A 103 10.53 -5.55 5.83
C ALA A 103 11.31 -4.29 5.47
N TRP A 104 10.61 -3.24 5.01
CA TRP A 104 11.19 -1.96 4.60
C TRP A 104 11.94 -1.21 5.72
N PRO A 105 11.31 -0.81 6.85
CA PRO A 105 11.98 -0.11 7.94
C PRO A 105 13.08 -0.95 8.58
N LEU A 106 12.95 -2.28 8.51
CA LEU A 106 13.94 -3.21 9.01
C LEU A 106 15.07 -3.50 8.01
N ARG A 107 14.98 -3.06 6.75
CA ARG A 107 15.99 -3.29 5.69
C ARG A 107 16.38 -4.76 5.53
N VAL A 108 15.39 -5.66 5.53
CA VAL A 108 15.60 -7.10 5.37
C VAL A 108 14.82 -7.67 4.18
N THR A 109 15.19 -8.87 3.75
CA THR A 109 14.41 -9.62 2.77
C THR A 109 13.12 -10.16 3.40
N LEU A 110 12.12 -10.43 2.56
CA LEU A 110 10.84 -11.02 2.99
C LEU A 110 11.02 -12.39 3.66
N GLU A 111 12.11 -13.11 3.40
CA GLU A 111 12.40 -14.40 4.04
C GLU A 111 12.63 -14.28 5.57
N ARG A 112 13.00 -13.10 6.06
CA ARG A 112 13.18 -12.86 7.50
C ARG A 112 11.92 -12.39 8.20
N VAL A 113 10.93 -11.95 7.43
CA VAL A 113 9.61 -11.49 7.90
C VAL A 113 8.58 -12.54 7.54
N ARG A 114 8.08 -13.28 8.51
CA ARG A 114 7.14 -14.38 8.29
C ARG A 114 5.71 -13.92 8.55
N THR A 115 4.76 -14.60 7.93
CA THR A 115 3.33 -14.46 8.22
C THR A 115 2.83 -15.56 9.16
N ALA A 116 3.73 -16.40 9.68
CA ALA A 116 3.50 -17.46 10.65
C ALA A 116 4.80 -17.70 11.44
N LEU A 117 4.71 -17.98 12.73
CA LEU A 117 5.87 -18.16 13.59
C LEU A 117 5.97 -19.61 14.09
N HIS A 118 6.93 -20.36 13.52
CA HIS A 118 7.17 -21.77 13.87
C HIS A 118 8.38 -21.98 14.80
N GLY A 119 9.14 -20.94 15.12
CA GLY A 119 10.30 -20.97 16.02
C GLY A 119 10.40 -19.66 16.81
N PRO A 120 11.31 -19.57 17.80
CA PRO A 120 11.47 -18.36 18.60
C PRO A 120 11.73 -17.11 17.73
N GLY A 121 11.10 -15.99 18.08
CA GLY A 121 11.18 -14.76 17.29
C GLY A 121 10.40 -13.60 17.91
N LEU A 122 10.37 -12.47 17.21
CA LEU A 122 9.47 -11.37 17.54
C LEU A 122 8.18 -11.47 16.73
N ASP A 123 7.05 -11.07 17.31
CA ASP A 123 5.75 -11.04 16.66
C ASP A 123 5.17 -9.62 16.75
N PHE A 124 4.98 -8.97 15.61
CA PHE A 124 4.37 -7.66 15.48
C PHE A 124 2.89 -7.85 15.19
N ILE A 125 2.08 -7.63 16.22
CA ILE A 125 0.64 -7.91 16.22
C ILE A 125 -0.10 -6.59 16.03
N GLY A 126 -0.73 -6.44 14.87
CA GLY A 126 -1.61 -5.33 14.52
C GLY A 126 -3.10 -5.69 14.58
N PRO A 127 -3.99 -4.76 14.25
CA PRO A 127 -5.43 -4.99 14.23
C PRO A 127 -5.81 -6.01 13.15
N HIS A 128 -6.90 -6.76 13.40
CA HIS A 128 -7.49 -7.63 12.39
C HIS A 128 -8.47 -6.83 11.53
N ASN A 129 -8.11 -6.56 10.27
CA ASN A 129 -8.98 -5.89 9.31
C ASN A 129 -8.63 -6.32 7.86
N SER A 130 -9.38 -5.80 6.87
CA SER A 130 -9.22 -6.14 5.47
C SER A 130 -7.93 -5.63 4.81
N VAL A 131 -7.24 -4.68 5.43
CA VAL A 131 -5.99 -4.07 4.93
C VAL A 131 -4.76 -4.76 5.52
N ASP A 132 -4.71 -4.86 6.84
CA ASP A 132 -3.56 -5.39 7.57
C ASP A 132 -3.60 -6.92 7.69
N GLY A 133 -4.79 -7.50 7.55
CA GLY A 133 -5.00 -8.93 7.73
C GLY A 133 -5.01 -9.33 9.21
N GLY A 134 -5.02 -10.65 9.46
CA GLY A 134 -4.96 -11.20 10.82
C GLY A 134 -3.55 -11.38 11.35
N PRO A 135 -3.39 -11.45 12.69
CA PRO A 135 -2.13 -11.79 13.35
C PRO A 135 -1.52 -13.08 12.80
N ALA A 136 -0.19 -13.16 12.82
CA ALA A 136 0.50 -14.37 12.42
C ALA A 136 0.15 -15.53 13.38
N PRO A 137 -0.23 -16.72 12.87
CA PRO A 137 -0.37 -17.89 13.73
C PRO A 137 1.00 -18.24 14.35
N VAL A 138 0.99 -18.45 15.65
CA VAL A 138 2.16 -18.81 16.45
C VAL A 138 2.05 -20.29 16.83
N SER A 139 3.13 -21.06 16.65
CA SER A 139 3.17 -22.47 17.01
C SER A 139 2.96 -22.66 18.52
N ALA A 140 2.12 -23.63 18.90
CA ALA A 140 1.78 -23.92 20.30
C ALA A 140 2.98 -24.27 21.21
N LYS A 141 4.13 -24.64 20.64
CA LYS A 141 5.37 -24.89 21.39
C LYS A 141 6.04 -23.60 21.90
N LEU A 142 5.67 -22.45 21.35
CA LEU A 142 6.22 -21.15 21.72
C LEU A 142 5.34 -20.55 22.82
N THR A 143 5.57 -20.96 24.07
CA THR A 143 4.65 -20.68 25.19
C THR A 143 5.01 -19.44 26.01
N VAL A 144 6.22 -18.91 25.84
CA VAL A 144 6.65 -17.71 26.56
C VAL A 144 6.40 -16.49 25.68
N HIS A 145 5.44 -15.67 26.09
CA HIS A 145 5.07 -14.43 25.42
C HIS A 145 5.38 -13.24 26.33
N GLN A 146 6.33 -12.41 25.92
CA GLN A 146 6.70 -11.20 26.64
C GLN A 146 6.47 -10.01 25.74
N GLN A 147 5.56 -9.12 26.11
CA GLN A 147 5.41 -7.85 25.41
C GLN A 147 6.66 -6.98 25.66
N ILE A 148 7.29 -6.52 24.58
CA ILE A 148 8.47 -5.66 24.62
C ILE A 148 8.15 -4.20 24.26
N ALA A 149 7.14 -3.99 23.41
CA ALA A 149 6.69 -2.65 23.04
C ALA A 149 5.20 -2.63 22.70
N GLN A 150 4.60 -1.46 22.85
CA GLN A 150 3.27 -1.16 22.33
C GLN A 150 3.21 0.28 21.83
N VAL A 151 2.78 0.45 20.58
CA VAL A 151 2.68 1.74 19.92
C VAL A 151 1.35 1.79 19.15
N GLY A 152 0.41 2.58 19.66
CA GLY A 152 -0.93 2.66 19.11
C GLY A 152 -1.60 1.28 19.09
N VAL A 153 -2.01 0.83 17.89
CA VAL A 153 -2.66 -0.47 17.70
C VAL A 153 -1.68 -1.64 17.56
N TRP A 154 -0.37 -1.37 17.52
CA TRP A 154 0.65 -2.40 17.37
C TRP A 154 1.22 -2.82 18.71
N ARG A 155 1.28 -4.14 18.91
CA ARG A 155 1.97 -4.76 20.03
C ARG A 155 3.12 -5.59 19.49
N VAL A 156 4.30 -5.46 20.09
CA VAL A 156 5.44 -6.32 19.76
C VAL A 156 5.67 -7.28 20.90
N VAL A 157 5.63 -8.57 20.59
CA VAL A 157 5.75 -9.66 21.54
C VAL A 157 6.98 -10.48 21.20
N ARG A 158 7.82 -10.70 22.20
CA ARG A 158 8.88 -11.68 22.17
C ARG A 158 8.29 -13.06 22.45
N VAL A 159 8.45 -13.97 21.51
CA VAL A 159 7.86 -15.32 21.57
C VAL A 159 8.99 -16.35 21.62
N LEU A 160 9.02 -17.18 22.66
CA LEU A 160 10.13 -18.12 22.92
C LEU A 160 9.62 -19.55 23.12
N ALA A 161 10.49 -20.52 22.81
CA ALA A 161 10.30 -21.93 23.16
C ALA A 161 11.10 -22.25 24.44
N PRO A 162 10.49 -22.81 25.50
CA PRO A 162 11.24 -23.19 26.70
C PRO A 162 12.43 -24.12 26.38
N GLY A 163 13.63 -23.75 26.83
CA GLY A 163 14.85 -24.56 26.64
C GLY A 163 15.49 -24.50 25.24
N ASP A 164 14.92 -23.75 24.29
CA ASP A 164 15.48 -23.65 22.93
C ASP A 164 16.69 -22.70 22.89
N PRO A 165 17.87 -23.14 22.42
CA PRO A 165 19.05 -22.26 22.28
C PRO A 165 18.82 -21.09 21.31
N ALA A 166 17.89 -21.20 20.36
CA ALA A 166 17.53 -20.12 19.45
C ALA A 166 16.93 -18.90 20.18
N ASN A 167 16.48 -19.05 21.43
CA ASN A 167 16.02 -17.94 22.26
C ASN A 167 17.07 -16.84 22.46
N ALA A 168 18.36 -17.17 22.40
CA ALA A 168 19.45 -16.20 22.47
C ALA A 168 19.46 -15.25 21.26
N CYS A 169 18.90 -15.69 20.13
CA CYS A 169 18.81 -14.93 18.88
C CYS A 169 17.47 -14.22 18.70
N VAL A 170 16.58 -14.24 19.70
CA VAL A 170 15.35 -13.46 19.64
C VAL A 170 15.63 -12.05 20.12
N GLY A 171 15.22 -11.07 19.31
CA GLY A 171 15.35 -9.65 19.58
C GLY A 171 14.81 -9.19 20.94
N ARG A 172 15.22 -7.99 21.36
CA ARG A 172 14.88 -7.41 22.67
C ARG A 172 14.03 -6.17 22.52
#